data_AF-A0AAV9WZC7-F1
#
_entry.id   AF-A0AAV9WZC7-F1
#
_cell.length_a   1.000
_cell.length_b   1.000
_cell.length_c   1.000
_cell.angle_alpha   90.00
_cell.angle_beta   90.00
_cell.angle_gamma   90.00
#
_symmetry.space_group_name_H-M   'P 1'
#
loop_
_entity.id
_entity.type
_entity.pdbx_description
1 polymer ?
#
loop_
_entity_poly.entity_id
_entity_poly.type
_entity_poly.pdbx_seq_one_letter_code
_entity_poly.pdbx_strand_id
1 'polypeptide(L)'
;MLEWLWDAAVSKILAELQFVDTPASDEDWPRVWWIPTGKLTLLPLHAAGYHMNPSSTERALDRVISSYSPSIKALKYARRNSQAEMEFASNKALLVLMDKTPGNPSLKFAKDEVEILKKHSPQFYFKSSARTTIKKGRP
;
A
#
# COMPACT_ATOMS: atom_id res chain seq x y z
N MET A 1 18.57 -5.78 7.36
CA MET A 1 18.03 -5.75 5.99
C MET A 1 17.38 -4.41 5.66
N LEU A 2 16.42 -3.90 6.46
CA LEU A 2 15.77 -2.60 6.21
C LEU A 2 16.72 -1.41 6.33
N GLU A 3 17.63 -1.43 7.31
CA GLU A 3 18.68 -0.42 7.47
C GLU A 3 19.67 -0.46 6.30
N TRP A 4 20.13 -1.64 5.90
CA TRP A 4 20.94 -1.79 4.69
C TRP A 4 20.24 -1.23 3.44
N LEU A 5 18.94 -1.50 3.25
CA LEU A 5 18.18 -1.00 2.11
C LEU A 5 18.03 0.54 2.15
N TRP A 6 17.95 1.10 3.36
CA TRP A 6 17.97 2.53 3.58
C TRP A 6 19.29 3.14 3.15
N ASP A 7 20.41 2.65 3.68
CA ASP A 7 21.75 3.17 3.39
C ASP A 7 22.15 2.97 1.93
N ALA A 8 21.82 1.80 1.36
CA ALA A 8 22.24 1.44 0.01
C ALA A 8 21.45 2.17 -1.08
N ALA A 9 20.18 2.53 -0.82
CA ALA A 9 19.30 3.06 -1.86
C ALA A 9 18.35 4.15 -1.38
N VAL A 10 17.45 3.85 -0.43
CA VAL A 10 16.28 4.70 -0.20
C VAL A 10 16.65 6.08 0.35
N SER A 11 17.59 6.16 1.31
CA SER A 11 18.03 7.44 1.87
C SER A 11 18.63 8.36 0.80
N LYS A 12 19.43 7.80 -0.11
CA LYS A 12 20.08 8.51 -1.21
C LYS A 12 19.06 9.05 -2.22
N ILE A 13 18.07 8.23 -2.58
CA ILE A 13 17.00 8.64 -3.49
C ILE A 13 16.16 9.76 -2.85
N LEU A 14 15.82 9.63 -1.57
CA LEU A 14 15.05 10.66 -0.87
C LEU A 14 15.84 11.96 -0.71
N ALA A 15 17.14 11.88 -0.46
CA ALA A 15 18.01 13.06 -0.41
C ALA A 15 18.06 13.79 -1.76
N GLU A 16 18.20 13.07 -2.88
CA GLU A 16 18.19 13.64 -4.23
C GLU A 16 16.84 14.31 -4.56
N LEU A 17 15.74 13.73 -4.10
CA LEU A 17 14.40 14.30 -4.23
C LEU A 17 14.09 15.39 -3.21
N GLN A 18 15.03 15.71 -2.31
CA GLN A 18 14.88 16.68 -1.22
C GLN A 18 13.77 16.32 -0.21
N PHE A 19 13.44 15.04 -0.09
CA PHE A 19 12.51 14.49 0.92
C PHE A 19 13.29 14.00 2.15
N VAL A 20 13.98 14.93 2.82
CA VAL A 20 14.92 14.62 3.90
C VAL A 20 14.31 14.67 5.30
N ASP A 21 13.21 15.40 5.48
CA ASP A 21 12.55 15.58 6.77
C ASP A 21 11.14 15.02 6.76
N THR A 22 10.58 14.82 7.96
CA THR A 22 9.16 14.50 8.11
C THR A 22 8.32 15.74 7.81
N PRO A 23 7.38 15.67 6.85
CA PRO A 23 6.49 16.80 6.57
C PRO A 23 5.71 17.23 7.81
N ALA A 24 5.44 18.53 7.93
CA ALA A 24 4.61 19.03 9.01
C ALA A 24 3.17 18.46 8.91
N SER A 25 2.42 18.48 10.00
CA SER A 25 1.07 17.87 10.04
C SER A 25 0.07 18.53 9.09
N ASP A 26 0.32 19.77 8.71
CA ASP A 26 -0.48 20.59 7.80
C ASP A 26 0.07 20.62 6.37
N GLU A 27 1.19 19.94 6.10
CA GLU A 27 1.80 19.84 4.78
C GLU A 27 1.35 18.57 4.03
N ASP A 28 1.22 18.70 2.71
CA ASP A 28 0.98 17.55 1.84
C ASP A 28 2.21 16.65 1.80
N TRP A 29 2.00 15.37 2.13
CA TRP A 29 3.07 14.39 2.09
C TRP A 29 3.51 14.10 0.65
N PRO A 30 4.82 14.18 0.34
CA PRO A 30 5.33 13.83 -0.98
C PRO A 30 5.11 12.35 -1.26
N ARG A 31 4.73 12.03 -2.50
CA ARG A 31 4.47 10.65 -2.94
C ARG A 31 5.56 10.16 -3.89
N VAL A 32 6.18 9.04 -3.55
CA VAL A 32 7.15 8.35 -4.42
C VAL A 32 6.51 7.11 -5.03
N TRP A 33 6.66 6.96 -6.35
CA TRP A 33 6.23 5.77 -7.10
C TRP A 33 7.44 4.89 -7.43
N TRP A 34 7.58 3.78 -6.72
CA TRP A 34 8.61 2.79 -6.93
C TRP A 34 8.25 1.89 -8.11
N ILE A 35 9.17 1.76 -9.07
CA ILE A 35 9.06 0.81 -10.19
C ILE A 35 10.26 -0.15 -10.10
N PRO A 36 10.27 -1.07 -9.11
CA PRO A 36 11.39 -1.96 -8.89
C PRO A 36 11.50 -3.02 -10.01
N THR A 37 12.71 -3.51 -10.25
CA THR A 37 12.98 -4.58 -11.22
C THR A 37 13.82 -5.70 -10.58
N GLY A 38 13.70 -6.92 -11.11
CA GLY A 38 14.45 -8.08 -10.62
C GLY A 38 14.23 -8.33 -9.12
N LYS A 39 15.31 -8.58 -8.38
CA LYS A 39 15.25 -8.91 -6.94
C LYS A 39 14.74 -7.76 -6.07
N LEU A 40 14.80 -6.51 -6.53
CA LEU A 40 14.30 -5.36 -5.77
C LEU A 40 12.78 -5.42 -5.58
N THR A 41 12.04 -6.16 -6.41
CA THR A 41 10.58 -6.33 -6.27
C THR A 41 10.20 -7.09 -4.99
N LEU A 42 11.14 -7.83 -4.41
CA LEU A 42 10.96 -8.59 -3.17
C LEU A 42 11.30 -7.77 -1.92
N LEU A 43 11.89 -6.57 -2.09
CA LEU A 43 12.36 -5.76 -0.98
C LEU A 43 11.32 -4.68 -0.61
N PRO A 44 11.07 -4.45 0.68
CA PRO A 44 10.09 -3.47 1.13
C PRO A 44 10.71 -2.06 1.15
N LEU A 45 10.89 -1.43 -0.03
CA LEU A 45 11.46 -0.08 -0.16
C LEU A 45 10.74 0.95 0.72
N HIS A 46 9.43 0.77 0.87
CA HIS A 46 8.58 1.64 1.69
C HIS A 46 8.89 1.53 3.19
N ALA A 47 9.50 0.44 3.65
CA ALA A 47 9.83 0.20 5.05
C ALA A 47 11.33 0.33 5.31
N ALA A 48 12.14 0.76 4.34
CA ALA A 48 13.57 1.00 4.57
C ALA A 48 13.75 2.09 5.65
N GLY A 49 14.60 1.81 6.64
CA GLY A 49 14.93 2.77 7.70
C GLY A 49 15.40 2.15 9.00
N TYR A 50 15.77 3.03 9.94
CA TYR A 50 16.23 2.69 11.29
C TYR A 50 15.07 2.60 12.29
N HIS A 51 14.43 1.42 12.37
CA HIS A 51 13.23 1.20 13.19
C HIS A 51 13.50 1.02 14.69
N MET A 52 14.73 0.71 15.08
CA MET A 52 15.08 0.42 16.47
C MET A 52 15.29 1.67 17.34
N ASN A 53 15.44 2.85 16.72
CA ASN A 53 15.55 4.13 17.42
C ASN A 53 14.22 4.89 17.31
N PRO A 54 13.39 4.95 18.37
CA PRO A 54 12.08 5.62 18.33
C PRO A 54 12.16 7.12 18.00
N SER A 55 13.30 7.76 18.26
CA SER A 55 13.52 9.19 18.01
C SER A 55 14.05 9.51 16.61
N SER A 56 14.38 8.49 15.80
CA SER A 56 14.87 8.69 14.43
C SER A 56 13.72 8.74 13.43
N THR A 57 13.80 9.70 12.51
CA THR A 57 12.94 9.86 11.32
C THR A 57 13.63 9.37 10.04
N GLU A 58 14.73 8.63 10.19
CA GLU A 58 15.50 8.06 9.08
C GLU A 58 14.83 6.79 8.57
N ARG A 59 13.59 6.95 8.09
CA ARG A 59 12.75 5.90 7.53
C ARG A 59 11.92 6.46 6.41
N ALA A 60 11.66 5.63 5.40
CA ALA A 60 10.84 6.03 4.26
C ALA A 60 9.41 6.39 4.69
N LEU A 61 8.85 5.66 5.66
CA LEU A 61 7.51 5.90 6.19
C LEU A 61 7.36 7.23 6.92
N ASP A 62 8.47 7.80 7.42
CA ASP A 62 8.46 9.08 8.13
C ASP A 62 8.63 10.27 7.17
N ARG A 63 8.82 10.03 5.86
CA ARG A 63 9.16 11.09 4.89
C ARG A 63 8.28 11.12 3.65
N VAL A 64 7.80 9.96 3.17
CA VAL A 64 7.07 9.87 1.90
C VAL A 64 5.93 8.86 1.94
N ILE A 65 4.88 9.13 1.17
CA ILE A 65 3.90 8.12 0.81
C ILE A 65 4.50 7.26 -0.31
N SER A 66 4.80 6.00 0.00
CA SER A 66 5.32 5.05 -0.97
C SER A 66 4.20 4.36 -1.74
N SER A 67 4.27 4.38 -3.07
CA SER A 67 3.37 3.66 -3.98
C SER A 67 4.19 2.84 -4.97
N TYR A 68 3.61 1.77 -5.53
CA TYR A 68 4.31 0.88 -6.45
C TYR A 68 3.60 0.82 -7.79
N SER A 69 4.38 0.70 -8.86
CA SER A 69 3.83 0.43 -10.20
C SER A 69 4.69 -0.60 -10.92
N PRO A 70 4.10 -1.53 -11.71
CA PRO A 70 4.87 -2.53 -12.43
C PRO A 70 5.62 -1.94 -13.64
N SER A 71 5.24 -0.75 -14.13
CA SER A 71 5.92 -0.07 -15.24
C SER A 71 5.53 1.40 -15.34
N ILE A 72 6.32 2.18 -16.08
CA ILE A 72 5.99 3.58 -16.40
C ILE A 72 4.67 3.67 -17.19
N LYS A 73 4.39 2.71 -18.08
CA LYS A 73 3.14 2.67 -18.85
C LYS A 73 1.92 2.49 -17.94
N ALA A 74 2.01 1.58 -16.97
CA ALA A 74 0.97 1.37 -15.98
C ALA A 74 0.74 2.61 -15.12
N LEU A 75 1.82 3.29 -14.69
CA LEU A 75 1.71 4.54 -13.93
C LEU A 75 1.04 5.66 -14.74
N LYS A 76 1.43 5.83 -16.02
CA LYS A 76 0.79 6.82 -16.91
C LYS A 76 -0.69 6.52 -17.12
N TYR A 77 -1.05 5.25 -17.30
CA TYR A 77 -2.44 4.83 -17.44
C TYR A 77 -3.24 5.15 -16.17
N ALA A 78 -2.73 4.76 -14.99
CA ALA A 78 -3.38 5.01 -13.72
C ALA A 78 -3.64 6.51 -13.47
N ARG A 79 -2.65 7.37 -13.75
CA ARG A 79 -2.80 8.83 -13.58
C ARG A 79 -3.85 9.46 -14.49
N ARG A 80 -3.99 8.96 -15.72
CA ARG A 80 -5.03 9.42 -16.65
C ARG A 80 -6.41 9.00 -16.18
N ASN A 81 -6.54 7.76 -15.71
CA ASN A 81 -7.81 7.20 -15.29
C ASN A 81 -8.27 7.78 -13.95
N SER A 82 -7.36 8.11 -13.02
CA SER A 82 -7.72 8.71 -11.73
C SER A 82 -8.40 10.07 -11.88
N GLN A 83 -8.03 10.87 -12.88
CA GLN A 83 -8.70 12.15 -13.16
C GLN A 83 -10.13 11.93 -13.65
N ALA A 84 -10.34 10.96 -14.54
CA ALA A 84 -11.67 10.60 -15.02
C ALA A 84 -12.54 9.96 -13.91
N GLU A 85 -11.94 9.14 -13.03
CA GLU A 85 -12.68 8.48 -11.95
C GLU A 85 -13.10 9.43 -10.83
N MET A 86 -12.38 10.52 -10.56
CA MET A 86 -12.83 11.54 -9.59
C MET A 86 -14.15 12.19 -10.01
N GLU A 87 -14.42 12.32 -11.32
CA GLU A 87 -15.66 12.89 -11.85
C GLU A 87 -16.85 11.90 -11.75
N PHE A 88 -16.58 10.59 -11.71
CA PHE A 88 -17.58 9.51 -11.67
C PHE A 88 -17.58 8.69 -10.37
N ALA A 89 -16.86 9.14 -9.34
CA ALA A 89 -16.65 8.38 -8.11
C ALA A 89 -17.99 8.14 -7.39
N SER A 90 -18.60 6.98 -7.65
CA SER A 90 -19.70 6.51 -6.83
C SER A 90 -19.12 6.06 -5.49
N ASN A 91 -19.72 6.45 -4.37
CA ASN A 91 -19.33 6.08 -3.00
C ASN A 91 -19.53 4.59 -2.67
N LYS A 92 -19.41 3.70 -3.66
CA LYS A 92 -19.59 2.26 -3.55
C LYS A 92 -18.21 1.60 -3.44
N ALA A 93 -17.92 0.99 -2.30
CA ALA A 93 -16.78 0.08 -2.14
C ALA A 93 -17.28 -1.35 -1.96
N LEU A 94 -16.45 -2.32 -2.34
CA LEU A 94 -16.71 -3.74 -2.12
C LEU A 94 -15.75 -4.26 -1.05
N LEU A 95 -16.28 -4.69 0.10
CA LEU A 95 -15.48 -5.35 1.12
C LEU A 95 -15.60 -6.88 1.00
N VAL A 96 -14.46 -7.55 0.83
CA VAL A 96 -14.35 -9.01 0.68
C VAL A 96 -13.67 -9.59 1.91
N LEU A 97 -14.39 -10.43 2.65
CA LEU A 97 -13.88 -11.13 3.83
C LEU A 97 -13.32 -12.52 3.44
N MET A 98 -12.12 -12.86 3.91
CA MET A 98 -11.50 -14.18 3.77
C MET A 98 -10.93 -14.65 5.13
N ASP A 99 -11.80 -14.91 6.09
CA ASP A 99 -11.43 -15.33 7.47
C ASP A 99 -10.78 -16.72 7.53
N LYS A 100 -11.06 -17.57 6.53
CA LYS A 100 -10.48 -18.91 6.38
C LYS A 100 -9.78 -19.03 5.02
N THR A 101 -8.47 -19.20 5.07
CA THR A 101 -7.63 -19.47 3.88
C THR A 101 -7.11 -20.91 3.94
N PRO A 102 -7.37 -21.76 2.93
CA PRO A 102 -6.83 -23.12 2.90
C PRO A 102 -5.33 -23.15 3.14
N GLY A 103 -4.87 -24.02 4.04
CA GLY A 103 -3.44 -24.17 4.39
C GLY A 103 -2.87 -23.07 5.29
N ASN A 104 -3.68 -22.10 5.74
CA ASN A 104 -3.23 -21.03 6.65
C ASN A 104 -4.14 -20.95 7.90
N PRO A 105 -3.61 -20.42 9.03
CA PRO A 105 -4.42 -20.13 10.21
C PRO A 105 -5.58 -19.18 9.90
N SER A 106 -6.67 -19.31 10.65
CA SER A 106 -7.83 -18.44 10.51
C SER A 106 -7.52 -17.01 11.00
N LEU A 107 -7.95 -16.00 10.25
CA LEU A 107 -7.86 -14.60 10.62
C LEU A 107 -9.01 -14.24 11.58
N LYS A 108 -8.74 -14.41 12.89
CA LYS A 108 -9.75 -14.35 13.96
C LYS A 108 -10.54 -13.03 14.00
N PHE A 109 -9.89 -11.91 13.68
CA PHE A 109 -10.46 -10.56 13.80
C PHE A 109 -11.05 -10.02 12.49
N ALA A 110 -10.90 -10.73 11.37
CA ALA A 110 -11.33 -10.22 10.07
C ALA A 110 -12.85 -9.95 10.00
N LYS A 111 -13.65 -10.72 10.75
CA LYS A 111 -15.10 -10.50 10.89
C LYS A 111 -15.41 -9.23 11.66
N ASP A 112 -14.77 -9.05 12.81
CA ASP A 112 -14.97 -7.89 13.68
C ASP A 112 -14.58 -6.60 12.96
N GLU A 113 -13.46 -6.60 12.23
CA GLU A 113 -13.01 -5.48 11.40
C GLU A 113 -14.04 -5.08 10.34
N VAL A 114 -14.65 -6.07 9.66
CA VAL A 114 -15.70 -5.84 8.65
C VAL A 114 -16.96 -5.25 9.30
N GLU A 115 -17.34 -5.69 10.49
CA GLU A 115 -18.50 -5.17 11.22
C GLU A 115 -18.28 -3.72 11.68
N ILE A 116 -17.07 -3.40 12.15
CA ILE A 116 -16.70 -2.03 12.50
C ILE A 116 -16.81 -1.12 11.27
N LEU A 117 -16.31 -1.55 10.11
CA LEU A 117 -16.39 -0.76 8.87
C LEU A 117 -17.83 -0.58 8.38
N LYS A 118 -18.69 -1.59 8.52
CA LYS A 118 -20.13 -1.47 8.22
C LYS A 118 -20.81 -0.38 9.04
N LYS A 119 -20.47 -0.30 10.33
CA LYS A 119 -21.06 0.70 11.24
C LYS A 119 -20.66 2.13 10.86
N HIS A 120 -19.41 2.34 10.45
CA HIS A 120 -18.88 3.69 10.21
C HIS A 120 -18.99 4.15 8.75
N SER A 121 -19.29 3.25 7.81
CA SER A 121 -19.39 3.59 6.39
C SER A 121 -20.49 2.81 5.67
N PRO A 122 -21.76 3.15 5.94
CA PRO A 122 -22.93 2.43 5.40
C PRO A 122 -23.09 2.55 3.88
N GLN A 123 -22.38 3.47 3.23
CA GLN A 123 -22.35 3.65 1.76
C GLN A 123 -21.65 2.51 1.01
N PHE A 124 -20.84 1.71 1.70
CA PHE A 124 -20.12 0.62 1.07
C PHE A 124 -21.02 -0.61 0.87
N TYR A 125 -20.84 -1.30 -0.25
CA TYR A 125 -21.53 -2.53 -0.57
C TYR A 125 -20.76 -3.73 -0.03
N PHE A 126 -21.41 -4.58 0.77
CA PHE A 126 -20.73 -5.65 1.49
C PHE A 126 -21.02 -7.02 0.85
N LYS A 127 -19.97 -7.76 0.48
CA LYS A 127 -20.12 -9.15 0.02
C LYS A 127 -19.19 -10.07 0.81
N SER A 128 -19.79 -10.88 1.68
CA SER A 128 -19.07 -11.98 2.32
C SER A 128 -18.83 -13.08 1.28
N SER A 129 -17.57 -13.34 0.93
CA SER A 129 -17.23 -14.48 0.06
C SER A 129 -16.81 -15.66 0.92
N ALA A 130 -17.78 -16.49 1.32
CA ALA A 130 -17.48 -17.79 1.91
C ALA A 130 -16.99 -18.82 0.86
N ARG A 131 -17.09 -18.52 -0.44
CA ARG A 131 -16.72 -19.43 -1.54
C ARG A 131 -16.37 -18.67 -2.82
N THR A 132 -15.13 -18.19 -2.93
CA THR A 132 -14.54 -17.97 -4.26
C THR A 132 -13.71 -19.21 -4.59
N THR A 133 -14.34 -20.19 -5.22
CA THR A 133 -13.61 -21.26 -5.90
C THR A 133 -12.87 -20.61 -7.07
N ILE A 134 -11.56 -20.39 -6.92
CA ILE A 134 -10.69 -20.06 -8.04
C ILE A 134 -10.80 -21.27 -8.98
N LYS A 135 -11.52 -21.12 -10.10
CA LYS A 135 -11.51 -22.12 -11.17
C LYS A 135 -10.06 -22.23 -11.64
N LYS A 136 -9.39 -23.33 -11.26
CA LYS A 136 -8.13 -23.74 -11.91
C LYS A 136 -8.41 -23.81 -13.41
N GLY A 137 -7.80 -22.91 -14.19
CA GLY A 137 -7.65 -23.13 -15.62
C GLY A 137 -6.97 -24.48 -15.80
N ARG A 138 -7.61 -25.37 -16.57
CA ARG A 138 -7.01 -26.61 -17.05
C ARG A 138 -6.03 -26.29 -18.19
N PRO A 139 -5.04 -27.16 -18.41
CA PRO A 139 -3.72 -26.85 -18.97
C PRO A 139 -3.75 -26.38 -20.42
#